data_AF-A0A929Z5H7-F1
#
_entry.id   AF-A0A929Z5H7-F1
#
_cell.length_a   1.000
_cell.length_b   1.000
_cell.length_c   1.000
_cell.angle_alpha   90.00
_cell.angle_beta   90.00
_cell.angle_gamma   90.00
#
_symmetry.space_group_name_H-M   'P 1'
#
loop_
_entity.id
_entity.type
_entity.pdbx_description
1 polymer ?
#
loop_
_entity_poly.entity_id
_entity_poly.type
_entity_poly.pdbx_seq_one_letter_code
_entity_poly.pdbx_strand_id
1 'polypeptide(L)'
;SILDTPGFSSNDTEDRRRTAEVIRECDALFWVIDINAGDLNSSSLKVMDELALSVELYIVINKIDTKPNQKDREAVRAKIEQTLAHHDIPYSGILFFSEREPERLQELLTTIQNVESLDEEFFDVKDTVAYYLKEIETWLLEQQKLLDKEMKENEEKNEEAIDQIVNITEQVKNHCRVLYNLPSEDVGFFSGTYFKIKAHDYEGFTERLSDVFDMAEESLPNSIIAYRDVQCAKEEIIDARETQKERWHRYKAVAEKFKQLTANL
;
A
#
# COMPACT_ATOMS: atom_id res chain seq x y z
N SER A 1 -29.64 -1.71 14.35
CA SER A 1 -30.42 -2.47 15.38
C SER A 1 -30.62 -1.56 16.59
N ILE A 2 -31.81 -1.51 17.20
CA ILE A 2 -32.08 -0.63 18.35
C ILE A 2 -31.97 -1.42 19.65
N LEU A 3 -31.08 -0.99 20.55
CA LEU A 3 -30.89 -1.55 21.89
C LEU A 3 -31.54 -0.64 22.93
N ASP A 4 -32.60 -1.13 23.57
CA ASP A 4 -33.22 -0.44 24.71
C ASP A 4 -32.52 -0.87 26.01
N THR A 5 -31.90 0.09 26.70
CA THR A 5 -31.22 -0.16 27.98
C THR A 5 -32.16 0.11 29.15
N PRO A 6 -32.20 -0.74 30.20
CA PRO A 6 -32.90 -0.42 31.44
C PRO A 6 -32.48 0.95 31.99
N GLY A 7 -33.42 1.70 32.57
CA GLY A 7 -33.11 3.02 33.12
C GLY A 7 -31.96 2.98 34.14
N PHE A 8 -31.02 3.91 34.03
CA PHE A 8 -29.79 4.04 34.84
C PHE A 8 -29.99 4.28 36.35
N SER A 9 -31.16 3.96 36.91
CA SER A 9 -31.50 4.11 38.32
C SER A 9 -31.17 2.87 39.18
N SER A 10 -30.55 1.82 38.64
CA SER A 10 -30.14 0.68 39.47
C SER A 10 -28.81 0.98 40.18
N ASN A 11 -28.81 0.85 41.51
CA ASN A 11 -27.60 0.93 42.34
C ASN A 11 -26.62 -0.24 42.06
N ASP A 12 -26.91 -1.12 41.09
CA ASP A 12 -26.16 -2.33 40.83
C ASP A 12 -24.91 -2.06 39.97
N THR A 13 -23.74 -2.38 40.52
CA THR A 13 -22.45 -2.25 39.84
C THR A 13 -22.30 -3.19 38.65
N GLU A 14 -23.03 -4.32 38.64
CA GLU A 14 -22.91 -5.31 37.57
C GLU A 14 -23.68 -4.89 36.30
N ASP A 15 -24.87 -4.29 36.45
CA ASP A 15 -25.66 -3.73 35.36
C ASP A 15 -24.89 -2.63 34.62
N ARG A 16 -24.25 -1.72 35.38
CA ARG A 16 -23.44 -0.62 34.81
C ARG A 16 -22.31 -1.13 33.93
N ARG A 17 -21.66 -2.24 34.31
CA ARG A 17 -20.54 -2.82 33.55
C ARG A 17 -21.01 -3.42 32.22
N ARG A 18 -22.16 -4.12 32.21
CA ARG A 18 -22.74 -4.67 30.97
C ARG A 18 -23.22 -3.57 30.04
N THR A 19 -23.84 -2.51 30.56
CA THR A 19 -24.28 -1.36 29.76
C THR A 19 -23.10 -0.59 29.14
N ALA A 20 -21.97 -0.49 29.85
CA ALA A 20 -20.75 0.13 29.30
C ALA A 20 -20.02 -0.72 28.23
N GLU A 21 -20.24 -2.04 28.20
CA GLU A 21 -19.78 -2.91 27.10
C GLU A 21 -20.71 -2.73 25.88
N VAL A 22 -22.04 -2.69 26.07
CA VAL A 22 -23.02 -2.47 24.99
C VAL A 22 -22.89 -1.09 24.33
N ILE A 23 -22.62 -0.03 25.10
CA ILE A 23 -22.47 1.34 24.57
C ILE A 23 -21.18 1.50 23.74
N ARG A 24 -20.18 0.64 23.92
CA ARG A 24 -18.98 0.66 23.09
C ARG A 24 -19.18 0.03 21.70
N GLU A 25 -20.25 -0.71 21.51
CA GLU A 25 -20.57 -1.41 20.25
C GLU A 25 -21.63 -0.67 19.40
N CYS A 26 -22.20 0.45 19.89
CA CYS A 26 -23.23 1.18 19.16
C CYS A 26 -22.67 2.35 18.34
N ASP A 27 -23.29 2.61 17.18
CA ASP A 27 -22.91 3.68 16.24
C ASP A 27 -23.39 5.07 16.69
N ALA A 28 -24.52 5.12 17.40
CA ALA A 28 -25.05 6.33 18.03
C ALA A 28 -25.79 6.03 19.34
N LEU A 29 -25.72 6.98 20.29
CA LEU A 29 -26.40 6.93 21.57
C LEU A 29 -27.47 8.03 21.64
N PHE A 30 -28.74 7.64 21.79
CA PHE A 30 -29.86 8.57 21.98
C PHE A 30 -30.24 8.67 23.46
N TRP A 31 -29.89 9.78 24.10
CA TRP A 31 -30.13 10.01 25.52
C TRP A 31 -31.41 10.79 25.77
N VAL A 32 -32.42 10.13 26.33
CA VAL A 32 -33.75 10.72 26.53
C VAL A 32 -33.87 11.43 27.88
N ILE A 33 -34.34 12.69 27.86
CA ILE A 33 -34.54 13.53 29.05
C ILE A 33 -35.98 14.08 29.06
N ASP A 34 -36.64 14.08 30.20
CA ASP A 34 -37.93 14.75 30.38
C ASP A 34 -37.74 16.29 30.48
N ILE A 35 -38.42 17.06 29.64
CA ILE A 35 -38.33 18.54 29.66
C ILE A 35 -38.68 19.14 31.04
N ASN A 36 -39.45 18.43 31.86
CA ASN A 36 -39.85 18.88 33.19
C ASN A 36 -38.74 18.71 34.23
N ALA A 37 -37.78 17.82 34.00
CA ALA A 37 -36.56 17.78 34.81
C ALA A 37 -35.71 19.05 34.62
N GLY A 38 -35.83 19.67 33.44
CA GLY A 38 -35.24 20.97 33.12
C GLY A 38 -33.73 20.95 32.86
N ASP A 39 -33.03 19.85 33.13
CA ASP A 39 -31.60 19.67 32.88
C ASP A 39 -31.21 18.19 32.97
N LEU A 40 -29.96 17.87 32.62
CA LEU A 40 -29.31 16.60 32.91
C LEU A 40 -29.15 16.42 34.43
N ASN A 41 -29.48 15.23 34.93
CA ASN A 41 -29.26 14.92 36.34
C ASN A 41 -27.81 14.44 36.58
N SER A 42 -27.35 14.52 37.83
CA SER A 42 -25.97 14.18 38.19
C SER A 42 -25.59 12.71 37.92
N SER A 43 -26.56 11.79 37.92
CA SER A 43 -26.33 10.39 37.54
C SER A 43 -26.09 10.23 36.04
N SER A 44 -26.85 10.94 35.19
CA SER A 44 -26.64 10.96 33.74
C SER A 44 -25.26 11.48 33.38
N LEU A 45 -24.84 12.58 34.01
CA LEU A 45 -23.52 13.16 33.76
C LEU A 45 -22.37 12.23 34.14
N LYS A 46 -22.47 11.53 35.28
CA LYS A 46 -21.47 10.53 35.68
C LYS A 46 -21.39 9.38 34.68
N VAL A 47 -22.53 8.89 34.21
CA VAL A 47 -22.56 7.81 33.20
C VAL A 47 -21.92 8.28 31.90
N MET A 48 -22.25 9.48 31.41
CA MET A 48 -21.67 10.04 30.19
C MET A 48 -20.15 10.25 30.30
N ASP A 49 -19.68 10.72 31.46
CA ASP A 49 -18.25 10.93 31.75
C ASP A 49 -17.49 9.59 31.84
N GLU A 50 -18.05 8.60 32.54
CA GLU A 50 -17.49 7.25 32.68
C GLU A 50 -17.43 6.49 31.35
N LEU A 51 -18.36 6.76 30.42
CA LEU A 51 -18.42 6.13 29.11
C LEU A 51 -17.36 6.67 28.12
N ALA A 52 -16.71 7.80 28.44
CA ALA A 52 -15.67 8.43 27.61
C ALA A 52 -16.05 8.41 26.12
N LEU A 53 -17.25 8.91 25.82
CA LEU A 53 -18.02 8.69 24.59
C LEU A 53 -17.15 8.82 23.32
N SER A 54 -16.79 7.69 22.73
CA SER A 54 -16.25 7.58 21.37
C SER A 54 -17.34 7.45 20.31
N VAL A 55 -18.61 7.56 20.73
CA VAL A 55 -19.83 7.33 19.94
C VAL A 55 -20.60 8.64 19.77
N GLU A 56 -21.33 8.80 18.67
CA GLU A 56 -22.17 9.97 18.44
C GLU A 56 -23.31 10.06 19.48
N LEU A 57 -23.31 11.12 20.30
CA LEU A 57 -24.33 11.35 21.32
C LEU A 57 -25.41 12.32 20.81
N TYR A 58 -26.67 11.89 20.84
CA TYR A 58 -27.84 12.73 20.59
C TYR A 58 -28.68 12.86 21.87
N ILE A 59 -28.99 14.09 22.29
CA ILE A 59 -29.91 14.33 23.41
C ILE A 59 -31.34 14.48 22.89
N VAL A 60 -32.28 13.72 23.44
CA VAL A 60 -33.70 13.80 23.10
C VAL A 60 -34.48 14.40 24.26
N ILE A 61 -34.89 15.66 24.13
CA ILE A 61 -35.74 16.34 25.11
C ILE A 61 -37.20 15.93 24.84
N ASN A 62 -37.71 15.02 25.65
CA ASN A 62 -39.03 14.42 25.55
C ASN A 62 -40.11 15.20 26.33
N LYS A 63 -41.38 14.94 26.02
CA LYS A 63 -42.59 15.51 26.63
C LYS A 63 -42.70 17.03 26.46
N ILE A 64 -42.19 17.57 25.36
CA ILE A 64 -42.22 19.01 25.09
C ILE A 64 -43.64 19.61 25.07
N ASP A 65 -44.66 18.78 24.83
CA ASP A 65 -46.07 19.17 24.87
C ASP A 65 -46.52 19.64 26.27
N THR A 66 -45.80 19.25 27.32
CA THR A 66 -46.03 19.73 28.70
C THR A 66 -45.54 21.17 28.93
N LYS A 67 -44.71 21.70 28.04
CA LYS A 67 -44.27 23.11 28.00
C LYS A 67 -44.54 23.70 26.62
N PRO A 68 -45.76 24.17 26.33
CA PRO A 68 -46.17 24.60 24.99
C PRO A 68 -45.47 25.89 24.52
N ASN A 69 -44.86 26.66 25.43
CA ASN A 69 -44.13 27.87 25.09
C ASN A 69 -42.75 27.54 24.51
N GLN A 70 -42.51 27.92 23.26
CA GLN A 70 -41.22 27.70 22.58
C GLN A 70 -40.04 28.31 23.34
N LYS A 71 -40.19 29.49 23.95
CA LYS A 71 -39.09 30.12 24.72
C LYS A 71 -38.68 29.26 25.91
N ASP A 72 -39.63 28.60 26.55
CA ASP A 72 -39.35 27.75 27.70
C ASP A 72 -38.67 26.44 27.27
N ARG A 73 -38.99 25.93 26.08
CA ARG A 73 -38.30 24.78 25.46
C ARG A 73 -36.85 25.12 25.13
N GLU A 74 -36.62 26.25 24.47
CA GLU A 74 -35.27 26.72 24.13
C GLU A 74 -34.44 27.05 25.37
N ALA A 75 -35.06 27.58 26.44
CA ALA A 75 -34.35 27.80 27.70
C ALA A 75 -33.84 26.50 28.33
N VAL A 76 -34.61 25.40 28.23
CA VAL A 76 -34.15 24.08 28.68
C VAL A 76 -33.02 23.56 27.80
N ARG A 77 -33.13 23.70 26.47
CA ARG A 77 -32.06 23.33 25.54
C ARG A 77 -30.75 24.05 25.86
N ALA A 78 -30.80 25.38 25.97
CA ALA A 78 -29.62 26.20 26.27
C ALA A 78 -28.98 25.83 27.61
N LYS A 79 -29.80 25.46 28.60
CA LYS A 79 -29.30 24.99 29.89
C LYS A 79 -28.56 23.65 29.77
N ILE A 80 -29.11 22.70 29.01
CA ILE A 80 -28.47 21.41 28.73
C ILE A 80 -27.15 21.61 27.97
N GLU A 81 -27.13 22.49 26.97
CA GLU A 81 -25.90 22.84 26.22
C GLU A 81 -24.82 23.39 27.15
N GLN A 82 -25.20 24.29 28.07
CA GLN A 82 -24.28 24.83 29.07
C GLN A 82 -23.74 23.75 30.01
N THR A 83 -24.60 22.82 30.45
CA THR A 83 -24.21 21.71 31.32
C THR A 83 -23.24 20.75 30.60
N LEU A 84 -23.55 20.36 29.35
CA LEU A 84 -22.67 19.50 28.55
C LEU A 84 -21.30 20.15 28.33
N ALA A 85 -21.27 21.45 27.98
CA ALA A 85 -20.03 22.20 27.80
C ALA A 85 -19.23 22.34 29.11
N HIS A 86 -19.90 22.52 30.25
CA HIS A 86 -19.23 22.60 31.56
C HIS A 86 -18.54 21.29 31.95
N HIS A 87 -19.04 20.16 31.46
CA HIS A 87 -18.52 18.83 31.71
C HIS A 87 -17.64 18.29 30.57
N ASP A 88 -17.32 19.12 29.55
CA ASP A 88 -16.54 18.73 28.36
C ASP A 88 -17.13 17.50 27.63
N ILE A 89 -18.46 17.33 27.63
CA ILE A 89 -19.14 16.20 26.98
C ILE A 89 -19.51 16.59 25.54
N PRO A 90 -18.89 15.96 24.51
CA PRO A 90 -19.25 16.22 23.12
C PRO A 90 -20.62 15.60 22.78
N TYR A 91 -21.36 16.24 21.88
CA TYR A 91 -22.64 15.74 21.37
C TYR A 91 -22.84 16.13 19.89
N SER A 92 -23.56 15.29 19.15
CA SER A 92 -23.86 15.46 17.73
C SER A 92 -25.15 16.26 17.49
N GLY A 93 -26.11 16.21 18.43
CA GLY A 93 -27.34 16.99 18.31
C GLY A 93 -28.22 16.98 19.55
N ILE A 94 -29.12 17.96 19.63
CA ILE A 94 -30.21 18.00 20.62
C ILE A 94 -31.53 18.11 19.86
N LEU A 95 -32.41 17.15 20.10
CA LEU A 95 -33.69 16.99 19.43
C LEU A 95 -34.83 17.19 20.42
N PHE A 96 -35.91 17.81 19.96
CA PHE A 96 -37.15 17.89 20.71
C PHE A 96 -38.08 16.75 20.31
N PHE A 97 -38.82 16.18 21.26
CA PHE A 97 -39.74 15.08 20.99
C PHE A 97 -41.03 15.17 21.84
N SER A 98 -42.16 14.87 21.23
CA SER A 98 -43.42 14.55 21.89
C SER A 98 -44.26 13.68 20.96
N GLU A 99 -45.03 12.75 21.54
CA GLU A 99 -46.02 11.94 20.81
C GLU A 99 -47.12 12.79 20.15
N ARG A 100 -47.31 14.03 20.61
CA ARG A 100 -48.37 14.94 20.13
C ARG A 100 -47.93 15.86 18.99
N GLU A 101 -46.64 15.88 18.66
CA GLU A 101 -46.03 16.74 17.62
C GLU A 101 -45.37 15.84 16.56
N PRO A 102 -46.12 15.37 15.54
CA PRO A 102 -45.65 14.38 14.55
C PRO A 102 -44.39 14.80 13.78
N GLU A 103 -44.21 16.09 13.54
CA GLU A 103 -43.03 16.66 12.89
C GLU A 103 -41.74 16.39 13.67
N ARG A 104 -41.82 16.31 15.00
CA ARG A 104 -40.68 15.99 15.88
C ARG A 104 -40.32 14.51 15.85
N LEU A 105 -41.33 13.65 15.70
CA LEU A 105 -41.09 12.24 15.44
C LEU A 105 -40.40 12.04 14.09
N GLN A 106 -40.82 12.77 13.05
CA GLN A 106 -40.14 12.73 11.75
C GLN A 106 -38.69 13.20 11.84
N GLU A 107 -38.42 14.32 12.53
CA GLU A 107 -37.05 14.83 12.77
C GLU A 107 -36.15 13.78 13.46
N LEU A 108 -36.66 13.10 14.48
CA LEU A 108 -35.95 12.01 15.16
C LEU A 108 -35.70 10.81 14.23
N LEU A 109 -36.73 10.37 13.50
CA LEU A 109 -36.61 9.25 12.57
C LEU A 109 -35.63 9.53 11.43
N THR A 110 -35.64 10.74 10.86
CA THR A 110 -34.66 11.16 9.84
C THR A 110 -33.24 11.19 10.42
N THR A 111 -33.07 11.63 11.67
CA THR A 111 -31.75 11.61 12.31
C THR A 111 -31.24 10.18 12.49
N ILE A 112 -32.10 9.26 12.94
CA ILE A 112 -31.76 7.82 13.07
C ILE A 112 -31.41 7.22 11.70
N GLN A 113 -32.21 7.51 10.66
CA GLN A 113 -31.95 7.02 9.30
C GLN A 113 -30.64 7.54 8.72
N ASN A 114 -30.27 8.79 9.02
CA ASN A 114 -29.00 9.35 8.57
C ASN A 114 -27.81 8.61 9.19
N VAL A 115 -27.90 8.23 10.48
CA VAL A 115 -26.89 7.38 11.14
C VAL A 115 -26.79 6.02 10.44
N GLU A 116 -27.92 5.34 10.18
CA GLU A 116 -27.92 4.04 9.48
C GLU A 116 -27.41 4.14 8.02
N SER A 117 -27.70 5.23 7.32
CA SER A 117 -27.25 5.43 5.93
C SER A 117 -25.74 5.62 5.78
N LEU A 118 -25.07 6.13 6.81
CA LEU A 118 -23.61 6.26 6.82
C LEU A 118 -22.94 4.88 6.85
N ASP A 119 -23.55 3.89 7.51
CA ASP A 119 -23.02 2.52 7.53
C ASP A 119 -23.13 1.82 6.17
N GLU A 120 -24.24 2.00 5.44
CA GLU A 120 -24.40 1.44 4.10
C GLU A 120 -23.42 2.06 3.10
N GLU A 121 -23.27 3.39 3.11
CA GLU A 121 -22.32 4.10 2.24
C GLU A 121 -20.86 3.74 2.60
N PHE A 122 -20.56 3.56 3.89
CA PHE A 122 -19.23 3.15 4.33
C PHE A 122 -18.90 1.69 3.96
N PHE A 123 -19.89 0.79 3.96
CA PHE A 123 -19.69 -0.59 3.52
C PHE A 123 -19.38 -0.68 2.02
N ASP A 124 -20.08 0.11 1.19
CA ASP A 124 -19.81 0.19 -0.25
C ASP A 124 -18.40 0.74 -0.55
N VAL A 125 -17.97 1.76 0.22
CA VAL A 125 -16.59 2.29 0.13
C VAL A 125 -15.56 1.24 0.58
N LYS A 126 -15.82 0.48 1.64
CA LYS A 126 -14.93 -0.59 2.13
C LYS A 126 -14.70 -1.66 1.06
N ASP A 127 -15.76 -2.18 0.46
CA ASP A 127 -15.67 -3.22 -0.57
C ASP A 127 -14.98 -2.68 -1.84
N THR A 128 -15.27 -1.43 -2.21
CA THR A 128 -14.60 -0.75 -3.33
C THR A 128 -13.09 -0.60 -3.10
N VAL A 129 -12.68 -0.16 -1.91
CA VAL A 129 -11.26 -0.03 -1.57
C VAL A 129 -10.57 -1.39 -1.52
N ALA A 130 -11.23 -2.41 -0.96
CA ALA A 130 -10.70 -3.77 -0.94
C ALA A 130 -10.50 -4.33 -2.36
N TYR A 131 -11.43 -4.07 -3.27
CA TYR A 131 -11.32 -4.42 -4.68
C TYR A 131 -10.07 -3.79 -5.32
N TYR A 132 -9.89 -2.46 -5.19
CA TYR A 132 -8.75 -1.78 -5.77
C TYR A 132 -7.40 -2.21 -5.16
N LEU A 133 -7.35 -2.48 -3.86
CA LEU A 133 -6.14 -3.03 -3.24
C LEU A 133 -5.75 -4.38 -3.86
N LYS A 134 -6.74 -5.24 -4.13
CA LYS A 134 -6.50 -6.53 -4.80
C LYS A 134 -6.04 -6.37 -6.25
N GLU A 135 -6.60 -5.40 -7.00
CA GLU A 135 -6.12 -5.09 -8.35
C GLU A 135 -4.68 -4.58 -8.33
N ILE A 136 -4.34 -3.69 -7.41
CA ILE A 136 -2.97 -3.19 -7.23
C ILE A 136 -2.02 -4.34 -6.88
N GLU A 137 -2.40 -5.23 -5.96
CA GLU A 137 -1.60 -6.41 -5.60
C GLU A 137 -1.34 -7.31 -6.81
N THR A 138 -2.39 -7.57 -7.59
CA THR A 138 -2.30 -8.39 -8.81
C THR A 138 -1.34 -7.76 -9.81
N TRP A 139 -1.47 -6.46 -10.05
CA TRP A 139 -0.57 -5.72 -10.92
C TRP A 139 0.88 -5.76 -10.40
N LEU A 140 1.10 -5.56 -9.09
CA LEU A 140 2.45 -5.62 -8.50
C LEU A 140 3.10 -7.00 -8.67
N LEU A 141 2.32 -8.08 -8.55
CA LEU A 141 2.78 -9.45 -8.77
C LEU A 141 3.12 -9.69 -10.25
N GLU A 142 2.32 -9.19 -11.18
CA GLU A 142 2.57 -9.30 -12.61
C GLU A 142 3.82 -8.52 -13.03
N GLN A 143 3.99 -7.30 -12.54
CA GLN A 143 5.19 -6.51 -12.80
C GLN A 143 6.45 -7.18 -12.24
N GLN A 144 6.37 -7.79 -11.05
CA GLN A 144 7.49 -8.55 -10.50
C GLN A 144 7.88 -9.72 -11.41
N LYS A 145 6.89 -10.47 -11.92
CA LYS A 145 7.14 -11.59 -12.85
C LYS A 145 7.80 -11.13 -14.15
N LEU A 146 7.41 -9.97 -14.69
CA LEU A 146 8.01 -9.40 -15.89
C LEU A 146 9.48 -9.06 -15.65
N LEU A 147 9.79 -8.36 -14.55
CA LEU A 147 11.17 -8.03 -14.18
C LEU A 147 12.02 -9.28 -13.92
N ASP A 148 11.44 -10.34 -13.35
CA ASP A 148 12.13 -11.62 -13.15
C ASP A 148 12.45 -12.31 -14.47
N LYS A 149 11.54 -12.23 -15.43
CA LYS A 149 11.76 -12.73 -16.79
C LYS A 149 12.83 -11.93 -17.52
N GLU A 150 12.75 -10.60 -17.48
CA GLU A 150 13.74 -9.71 -18.12
C GLU A 150 15.14 -9.93 -17.57
N MET A 151 15.28 -10.07 -16.24
CA MET A 151 16.57 -10.40 -15.64
C MET A 151 17.13 -11.73 -16.11
N LYS A 152 16.29 -12.75 -16.20
CA LYS A 152 16.72 -14.07 -16.67
C LYS A 152 17.17 -14.02 -18.12
N GLU A 153 16.41 -13.36 -18.99
CA GLU A 153 16.79 -13.17 -20.40
C GLU A 153 18.10 -12.35 -20.52
N ASN A 154 18.31 -11.37 -19.64
CA ASN A 154 19.55 -10.61 -19.59
C ASN A 154 20.74 -11.46 -19.11
N GLU A 155 20.55 -12.35 -18.14
CA GLU A 155 21.56 -13.31 -17.69
C GLU A 155 21.97 -14.28 -18.80
N GLU A 156 21.00 -14.82 -19.53
CA GLU A 156 21.24 -15.69 -20.70
C GLU A 156 22.07 -14.96 -21.77
N LYS A 157 21.67 -13.73 -22.15
CA LYS A 157 22.44 -12.89 -23.10
C LYS A 157 23.84 -12.55 -22.59
N ASN A 158 24.00 -12.35 -21.28
CA ASN A 158 25.29 -12.05 -20.67
C ASN A 158 26.25 -13.25 -20.78
N GLU A 159 25.76 -14.46 -20.53
CA GLU A 159 26.54 -15.69 -20.73
C GLU A 159 26.94 -15.85 -22.20
N GLU A 160 26.01 -15.67 -23.13
CA GLU A 160 26.30 -15.74 -24.57
C GLU A 160 27.37 -14.72 -25.00
N ALA A 161 27.29 -13.47 -24.50
CA ALA A 161 28.27 -12.44 -24.82
C ALA A 161 29.67 -12.77 -24.27
N ILE A 162 29.75 -13.33 -23.05
CA ILE A 162 31.01 -13.78 -22.45
C ILE A 162 31.59 -14.94 -23.27
N ASP A 163 30.77 -15.93 -23.61
CA ASP A 163 31.20 -17.09 -24.39
C ASP A 163 31.75 -16.71 -25.77
N GLN A 164 31.14 -15.72 -26.43
CA GLN A 164 31.66 -15.18 -27.69
C GLN A 164 33.06 -14.58 -27.53
N ILE A 165 33.27 -13.76 -26.50
CA ILE A 165 34.59 -13.14 -26.22
C ILE A 165 35.63 -14.23 -25.92
N VAL A 166 35.27 -15.22 -25.10
CA VAL A 166 36.15 -16.35 -24.77
C VAL A 166 36.52 -17.13 -26.03
N ASN A 167 35.54 -17.43 -26.88
CA ASN A 167 35.74 -18.17 -28.11
C ASN A 167 36.64 -17.41 -29.11
N ILE A 168 36.43 -16.11 -29.28
CA ILE A 168 37.31 -15.26 -30.11
C ILE A 168 38.73 -15.28 -29.54
N THR A 169 38.87 -15.11 -28.22
CA THR A 169 40.18 -15.12 -27.55
C THR A 169 40.90 -16.45 -27.77
N GLU A 170 40.19 -17.58 -27.69
CA GLU A 170 40.76 -18.90 -27.91
C GLU A 170 41.15 -19.13 -29.37
N GLN A 171 40.35 -18.65 -30.33
CA GLN A 171 40.71 -18.67 -31.74
C GLN A 171 41.99 -17.86 -31.98
N VAL A 172 42.07 -16.61 -31.51
CA VAL A 172 43.26 -15.77 -31.62
C VAL A 172 44.49 -16.49 -31.04
N LYS A 173 44.38 -17.07 -29.83
CA LYS A 173 45.48 -17.86 -29.24
C LYS A 173 45.91 -19.01 -30.14
N ASN A 174 44.96 -19.74 -30.72
CA ASN A 174 45.26 -20.87 -31.60
C ASN A 174 45.95 -20.41 -32.90
N HIS A 175 45.48 -19.34 -33.54
CA HIS A 175 46.16 -18.74 -34.70
C HIS A 175 47.57 -18.27 -34.34
N CYS A 176 47.72 -17.50 -33.25
CA CYS A 176 49.02 -17.02 -32.78
C CYS A 176 49.99 -18.15 -32.44
N ARG A 177 49.52 -19.26 -31.84
CA ARG A 177 50.36 -20.42 -31.55
C ARG A 177 50.90 -21.06 -32.82
N VAL A 178 50.09 -21.16 -33.88
CA VAL A 178 50.57 -21.67 -35.17
C VAL A 178 51.57 -20.68 -35.78
N LEU A 179 51.23 -19.39 -35.85
CA LEU A 179 52.08 -18.33 -36.40
C LEU A 179 53.44 -18.27 -35.72
N TYR A 180 53.49 -18.41 -34.39
CA TYR A 180 54.72 -18.41 -33.61
C TYR A 180 55.67 -19.57 -33.95
N ASN A 181 55.12 -20.73 -34.32
CA ASN A 181 55.89 -21.95 -34.60
C ASN A 181 56.25 -22.14 -36.08
N LEU A 182 55.78 -21.25 -36.98
CA LEU A 182 56.03 -21.37 -38.43
C LEU A 182 57.47 -20.97 -38.85
N PRO A 183 58.06 -19.86 -38.35
CA PRO A 183 59.43 -19.50 -38.70
C PRO A 183 60.43 -20.54 -38.22
N SER A 184 61.39 -20.89 -39.07
CA SER A 184 62.49 -21.82 -38.75
C SER A 184 63.84 -21.17 -39.02
N GLU A 185 64.82 -21.46 -38.16
CA GLU A 185 66.18 -20.92 -38.29
C GLU A 185 66.87 -21.50 -39.54
N ASP A 186 67.49 -20.63 -40.32
CA ASP A 186 68.34 -20.98 -41.45
C ASP A 186 69.77 -20.51 -41.17
N VAL A 187 70.65 -21.47 -40.84
CA VAL A 187 72.05 -21.18 -40.54
C VAL A 187 72.87 -21.35 -41.83
N GLY A 188 73.16 -20.23 -42.49
CA GLY A 188 74.00 -20.22 -43.69
C GLY A 188 75.50 -20.31 -43.35
N PHE A 189 76.27 -21.07 -44.14
CA PHE A 189 77.72 -21.29 -43.91
C PHE A 189 78.59 -20.03 -44.10
N PHE A 190 78.05 -18.94 -44.67
CA PHE A 190 78.73 -17.65 -44.89
C PHE A 190 77.83 -16.41 -44.71
N SER A 191 76.65 -16.56 -44.10
CA SER A 191 75.69 -15.47 -43.89
C SER A 191 75.19 -15.45 -42.43
N GLY A 192 74.66 -14.32 -41.97
CA GLY A 192 74.02 -14.23 -40.65
C GLY A 192 72.84 -15.20 -40.49
N THR A 193 72.37 -15.36 -39.25
CA THR A 193 71.17 -16.15 -38.93
C THR A 193 69.92 -15.44 -39.45
N TYR A 194 69.12 -16.12 -40.27
CA TYR A 194 67.81 -15.64 -40.72
C TYR A 194 66.73 -16.65 -40.35
N PHE A 195 65.50 -16.19 -40.17
CA PHE A 195 64.32 -17.04 -40.01
C PHE A 195 63.53 -17.06 -41.32
N LYS A 196 63.14 -18.25 -41.78
CA LYS A 196 62.36 -18.44 -43.00
C LYS A 196 61.09 -19.24 -42.76
N ILE A 197 60.07 -18.95 -43.55
CA ILE A 197 58.84 -19.74 -43.68
C ILE A 197 58.94 -20.50 -45.01
N LYS A 198 58.53 -21.77 -45.05
CA LYS A 198 58.55 -22.55 -46.31
C LYS A 198 57.49 -22.01 -47.26
N ALA A 199 57.78 -22.04 -48.57
CA ALA A 199 56.87 -21.50 -49.58
C ALA A 199 55.46 -22.12 -49.54
N HIS A 200 55.34 -23.42 -49.24
CA HIS A 200 54.03 -24.08 -49.10
C HIS A 200 53.26 -23.69 -47.82
N ASP A 201 53.94 -23.16 -46.81
CA ASP A 201 53.33 -22.70 -45.55
C ASP A 201 52.95 -21.21 -45.60
N TYR A 202 53.42 -20.47 -46.61
CA TYR A 202 53.25 -19.01 -46.69
C TYR A 202 51.79 -18.58 -46.84
N GLU A 203 50.99 -19.29 -47.63
CA GLU A 203 49.56 -19.00 -47.81
C GLU A 203 48.82 -19.13 -46.47
N GLY A 204 49.03 -20.24 -45.75
CA GLY A 204 48.44 -20.44 -44.42
C GLY A 204 48.98 -19.49 -43.36
N PHE A 205 50.21 -18.97 -43.50
CA PHE A 205 50.70 -17.87 -42.67
C PHE A 205 49.90 -16.59 -42.90
N THR A 206 49.70 -16.19 -44.17
CA THR A 206 48.97 -14.96 -44.50
C THR A 206 47.49 -15.04 -44.13
N GLU A 207 46.84 -16.19 -44.36
CA GLU A 207 45.44 -16.41 -44.00
C GLU A 207 45.24 -16.26 -42.49
N ARG A 208 46.03 -16.98 -41.68
CA ARG A 208 45.91 -16.90 -40.21
C ARG A 208 46.23 -15.53 -39.64
N LEU A 209 47.16 -14.81 -40.28
CA LEU A 209 47.47 -13.44 -39.88
C LEU A 209 46.29 -12.51 -40.19
N SER A 210 45.65 -12.67 -41.36
CA SER A 210 44.42 -11.96 -41.72
C SER A 210 43.30 -12.26 -40.72
N ASP A 211 43.05 -13.54 -40.40
CA ASP A 211 42.02 -13.94 -39.44
C ASP A 211 42.22 -13.25 -38.08
N VAL A 212 43.46 -13.17 -37.59
CA VAL A 212 43.78 -12.48 -36.33
C VAL A 212 43.51 -10.98 -36.44
N PHE A 213 43.84 -10.34 -37.57
CA PHE A 213 43.52 -8.93 -37.79
C PHE A 213 42.01 -8.69 -37.82
N ASP A 214 41.25 -9.50 -38.58
CA ASP A 214 39.80 -9.38 -38.69
C ASP A 214 39.10 -9.61 -37.33
N MET A 215 39.59 -10.58 -36.55
CA MET A 215 39.10 -10.81 -35.19
C MET A 215 39.38 -9.62 -34.26
N ALA A 216 40.54 -8.98 -34.39
CA ALA A 216 40.93 -7.84 -33.55
C ALA A 216 40.23 -6.53 -33.97
N GLU A 217 40.00 -6.33 -35.25
CA GLU A 217 39.40 -5.12 -35.81
C GLU A 217 37.86 -5.13 -35.69
N GLU A 218 37.23 -6.28 -35.90
CA GLU A 218 35.77 -6.37 -35.98
C GLU A 218 35.16 -7.26 -34.89
N SER A 219 35.51 -8.55 -34.87
CA SER A 219 34.81 -9.53 -34.02
C SER A 219 34.90 -9.19 -32.53
N LEU A 220 36.11 -8.95 -32.02
CA LEU A 220 36.34 -8.70 -30.60
C LEU A 220 35.72 -7.37 -30.13
N PRO A 221 35.91 -6.22 -30.81
CA PRO A 221 35.22 -4.98 -30.46
C PRO A 221 33.70 -5.13 -30.45
N ASN A 222 33.12 -5.79 -31.45
CA ASN A 222 31.67 -5.99 -31.53
C ASN A 222 31.14 -6.83 -30.35
N SER A 223 31.82 -7.92 -29.98
CA SER A 223 31.42 -8.72 -28.82
C SER A 223 31.59 -7.96 -27.49
N ILE A 224 32.60 -7.10 -27.37
CA ILE A 224 32.78 -6.23 -26.19
C ILE A 224 31.64 -5.20 -26.10
N ILE A 225 31.24 -4.59 -27.22
CA ILE A 225 30.10 -3.67 -27.26
C ILE A 225 28.82 -4.38 -26.84
N ALA A 226 28.56 -5.57 -27.41
CA ALA A 226 27.38 -6.36 -27.05
C ALA A 226 27.36 -6.70 -25.54
N TYR A 227 28.50 -7.11 -24.97
CA TYR A 227 28.63 -7.36 -23.53
C TYR A 227 28.32 -6.10 -22.70
N ARG A 228 28.86 -4.94 -23.10
CA ARG A 228 28.62 -3.67 -22.42
C ARG A 228 27.13 -3.29 -22.46
N ASP A 229 26.49 -3.43 -23.61
CA ASP A 229 25.08 -3.09 -23.76
C ASP A 229 24.19 -3.99 -22.88
N VAL A 230 24.55 -5.27 -22.72
CA VAL A 230 23.92 -6.19 -21.75
C VAL A 230 24.16 -5.75 -20.30
N GLN A 231 25.33 -5.19 -19.95
CA GLN A 231 25.55 -4.64 -18.61
C GLN A 231 24.69 -3.38 -18.36
N CYS A 232 24.58 -2.49 -19.33
CA CYS A 232 23.74 -1.31 -19.22
C CYS A 232 22.27 -1.69 -19.02
N ALA A 233 21.75 -2.64 -19.81
CA ALA A 233 20.39 -3.14 -19.64
C ALA A 233 20.19 -3.78 -18.25
N LYS A 234 21.18 -4.50 -17.72
CA LYS A 234 21.14 -5.07 -16.38
C LYS A 234 20.94 -4.00 -15.30
N GLU A 235 21.65 -2.88 -15.40
CA GLU A 235 21.53 -1.77 -14.44
C GLU A 235 20.12 -1.19 -14.44
N GLU A 236 19.53 -0.97 -15.63
CA GLU A 236 18.15 -0.49 -15.76
C GLU A 236 17.13 -1.44 -15.09
N ILE A 237 17.31 -2.76 -15.26
CA ILE A 237 16.41 -3.74 -14.65
C ILE A 237 16.59 -3.77 -13.12
N ILE A 238 17.81 -3.59 -12.61
CA ILE A 238 18.09 -3.49 -11.16
C ILE A 238 17.37 -2.26 -10.57
N ASP A 239 17.48 -1.10 -11.21
CA ASP A 239 16.81 0.13 -10.78
C ASP A 239 15.28 -0.02 -10.79
N ALA A 240 14.74 -0.67 -11.82
CA ALA A 240 13.31 -0.98 -11.90
C ALA A 240 12.86 -1.93 -10.77
N ARG A 241 13.69 -2.92 -10.40
CA ARG A 241 13.42 -3.82 -9.28
C ARG A 241 13.42 -3.13 -7.92
N GLU A 242 14.35 -2.22 -7.66
CA GLU A 242 14.33 -1.44 -6.41
C GLU A 242 13.10 -0.52 -6.37
N THR A 243 12.75 0.12 -7.49
CA THR A 243 11.49 0.89 -7.60
C THR A 243 10.26 0.01 -7.31
N GLN A 244 10.23 -1.21 -7.83
CA GLN A 244 9.13 -2.14 -7.61
C GLN A 244 9.04 -2.60 -6.16
N LYS A 245 10.17 -2.80 -5.49
CA LYS A 245 10.25 -3.11 -4.06
C LYS A 245 9.73 -1.97 -3.20
N GLU A 246 10.05 -0.72 -3.52
CA GLU A 246 9.46 0.44 -2.85
C GLU A 246 7.93 0.48 -3.00
N ARG A 247 7.41 0.21 -4.20
CA ARG A 247 5.96 0.12 -4.43
C ARG A 247 5.30 -0.95 -3.57
N TRP A 248 5.91 -2.14 -3.47
CA TRP A 248 5.47 -3.20 -2.57
C TRP A 248 5.44 -2.77 -1.10
N HIS A 249 6.47 -2.05 -0.63
CA HIS A 249 6.52 -1.53 0.73
C HIS A 249 5.37 -0.55 1.01
N ARG A 250 5.11 0.38 0.08
CA ARG A 250 4.00 1.34 0.20
C ARG A 250 2.64 0.65 0.18
N TYR A 251 2.45 -0.31 -0.73
CA TYR A 251 1.23 -1.12 -0.79
C TYR A 251 0.96 -1.83 0.54
N LYS A 252 1.96 -2.53 1.10
CA LYS A 252 1.81 -3.23 2.39
C LYS A 252 1.42 -2.29 3.53
N ALA A 253 2.01 -1.09 3.58
CA ALA A 253 1.66 -0.10 4.60
C ALA A 253 0.20 0.36 4.48
N VAL A 254 -0.28 0.61 3.25
CA VAL A 254 -1.69 1.00 3.01
C VAL A 254 -2.64 -0.15 3.31
N ALA A 255 -2.35 -1.35 2.82
CA ALA A 255 -3.18 -2.53 3.03
C ALA A 255 -3.31 -2.89 4.52
N GLU A 256 -2.21 -2.79 5.28
CA GLU A 256 -2.23 -3.02 6.73
C GLU A 256 -3.05 -1.95 7.46
N LYS A 257 -2.90 -0.68 7.10
CA LYS A 257 -3.70 0.40 7.69
C LYS A 257 -5.19 0.25 7.37
N PHE A 258 -5.52 -0.12 6.13
CA PHE A 258 -6.90 -0.42 5.74
C PHE A 258 -7.47 -1.57 6.59
N LYS A 259 -6.73 -2.68 6.69
CA LYS A 259 -7.12 -3.82 7.51
C LYS A 259 -7.39 -3.43 8.97
N GLN A 260 -6.54 -2.61 9.57
CA GLN A 260 -6.72 -2.11 10.95
C GLN A 260 -7.99 -1.27 11.10
N LEU A 261 -8.26 -0.37 10.16
CA LEU A 261 -9.46 0.47 10.17
C LEU A 261 -10.74 -0.36 9.97
N THR A 262 -10.65 -1.47 9.24
CA THR A 262 -11.81 -2.33 8.95
C THR A 262 -11.97 -3.51 9.89
N ALA A 263 -11.07 -3.71 10.87
CA ALA A 263 -11.04 -4.92 11.70
C ALA A 263 -12.21 -5.00 12.71
N ASN A 264 -12.79 -3.87 13.07
CA ASN A 264 -13.87 -3.75 14.06
C ASN A 264 -15.23 -3.43 13.40
N LEU A 265 -15.33 -3.62 12.07
CA LEU A 265 -16.52 -3.44 11.24
C LEU A 265 -16.89 -4.79 10.61
#